data_AF-A0A842C6I3-F1
#
_entry.id   AF-A0A842C6I3-F1
#
_cell.length_a   1.000
_cell.length_b   1.000
_cell.length_c   1.000
_cell.angle_alpha   90.00
_cell.angle_beta   90.00
_cell.angle_gamma   90.00
#
_symmetry.space_group_name_H-M   'P 1'
#
loop_
_entity.id
_entity.type
_entity.pdbx_description
1 polymer ?
#
loop_
_entity_poly.entity_id
_entity_poly.type
_entity_poly.pdbx_seq_one_letter_code
_entity_poly.pdbx_strand_id
1 'polypeptide(L)' 'MKQEALGMVHILYLIQKKRMSIQQLEQVATSGNSFPIQPIVQKLHHYGYVYLVYYQTDVYVSMTQKGSKLLNKAIKMYV' A
#
# COMPACT_ATOMS: atom_id res chain seq x y z
N MET A 1 -6.03 -16.42 1.06
CA MET A 1 -5.47 -15.78 -0.16
C MET A 1 -6.21 -14.52 -0.63
N LYS A 2 -7.55 -14.40 -0.50
CA LYS A 2 -8.29 -13.22 -1.03
C LYS A 2 -8.07 -11.90 -0.26
N GLN A 3 -7.96 -11.91 1.07
CA GLN A 3 -7.87 -10.68 1.87
C GLN A 3 -6.53 -9.95 1.73
N GLU A 4 -5.42 -10.68 1.58
CA GLU A 4 -4.09 -10.08 1.47
C GLU A 4 -3.90 -9.32 0.15
N ALA A 5 -4.39 -9.89 -0.96
CA ALA A 5 -4.38 -9.24 -2.26
C ALA A 5 -5.22 -7.94 -2.27
N LEU A 6 -6.38 -7.96 -1.59
CA LEU A 6 -7.19 -6.76 -1.40
C LEU A 6 -6.43 -5.70 -0.58
N GLY A 7 -5.74 -6.10 0.49
CA GLY A 7 -4.93 -5.20 1.30
C GLY A 7 -3.78 -4.56 0.52
N MET A 8 -3.10 -5.33 -0.34
CA MET A 8 -2.06 -4.80 -1.24
C MET A 8 -2.61 -3.72 -2.18
N VAL A 9 -3.72 -4.02 -2.86
CA VAL A 9 -4.37 -3.07 -3.79
C VAL A 9 -4.88 -1.83 -3.05
N HIS A 10 -5.44 -2.01 -1.86
CA HIS A 10 -5.94 -0.91 -1.04
C HIS A 10 -4.82 0.04 -0.60
N ILE A 11 -3.69 -0.49 -0.11
CA ILE A 11 -2.53 0.34 0.24
C ILE A 11 -2.02 1.10 -0.98
N LEU A 12 -1.87 0.44 -2.14
CA LEU A 12 -1.45 1.10 -3.39
C LEU A 12 -2.40 2.23 -3.79
N TYR A 13 -3.72 2.03 -3.63
CA TYR A 13 -4.72 3.05 -3.89
C TYR A 13 -4.60 4.26 -2.96
N LEU A 14 -4.42 4.02 -1.65
CA LEU A 14 -4.26 5.10 -0.67
C LEU A 14 -3.02 5.95 -0.97
N ILE A 15 -1.86 5.31 -1.20
CA ILE A 15 -0.61 6.03 -1.45
C ILE A 15 -0.55 6.70 -2.83
N GLN A 16 -1.36 6.25 -3.79
CA GLN A 16 -1.52 6.93 -5.09
C GLN A 16 -2.19 8.30 -4.92
N LYS A 17 -3.22 8.39 -4.06
CA LYS A 17 -3.95 9.64 -3.83
C LYS A 17 -3.14 10.65 -3.03
N LYS A 18 -2.39 10.16 -2.04
CA LYS A 18 -1.62 11.00 -1.13
C LYS A 18 -0.45 10.21 -0.58
N ARG A 19 0.74 10.81 -0.55
CA ARG A 19 1.89 10.23 0.15
C ARG A 19 1.55 10.04 1.64
N MET A 20 1.74 8.83 2.16
CA MET A 20 1.41 8.48 3.55
C MET A 20 2.57 7.76 4.24
N SER A 21 2.71 7.97 5.56
CA SER A 21 3.56 7.15 6.41
C SER A 21 2.90 5.82 6.77
N ILE A 22 3.68 4.84 7.22
CA ILE A 22 3.16 3.55 7.72
C ILE A 22 2.16 3.80 8.86
N GLN A 23 2.47 4.73 9.78
CA GLN A 23 1.58 5.10 10.87
C GLN A 23 0.26 5.71 10.37
N GLN A 24 0.31 6.58 9.35
CA GLN A 24 -0.90 7.13 8.74
C GLN A 24 -1.73 6.05 8.02
N LEU A 25 -1.07 5.11 7.35
CA LEU A 25 -1.76 3.97 6.72
C LEU A 25 -2.45 3.08 7.76
N GLU A 26 -1.82 2.84 8.91
CA GLU A 26 -2.43 2.11 10.02
C GLU A 26 -3.68 2.81 10.55
N GLN A 27 -3.65 4.13 10.73
CA GLN A 27 -4.79 4.94 11.17
C GLN A 27 -5.96 4.92 10.18
N VAL A 28 -5.68 4.99 8.87
CA VAL A 28 -6.73 4.98 7.83
C VAL A 28 -7.30 3.58 7.60
N ALA A 29 -6.49 2.53 7.74
CA ALA A 29 -6.95 1.16 7.56
C ALA A 29 -7.80 0.65 8.74
N THR A 30 -7.46 1.06 9.97
CA THR A 30 -8.21 0.65 11.18
C THR A 30 -9.68 1.09 11.15
N SER A 31 -10.04 2.12 10.38
CA SER A 31 -11.43 2.58 10.27
C SER A 31 -12.34 1.75 9.34
N GLY A 32 -11.85 0.68 8.70
CA GLY A 32 -12.72 -0.11 7.82
C GLY A 32 -12.17 -1.43 7.25
N ASN A 33 -10.93 -1.81 7.52
CA ASN A 33 -10.34 -3.06 7.03
C ASN A 33 -9.31 -3.66 8.01
N SER A 34 -9.51 -4.92 8.40
CA SER A 34 -8.68 -5.61 9.42
C SER A 34 -7.43 -6.31 8.87
N PHE A 35 -6.74 -5.76 7.87
CA PHE A 35 -5.49 -6.36 7.40
C PHE A 35 -4.25 -5.69 8.03
N PRO A 36 -3.20 -6.46 8.39
CA PRO A 36 -2.03 -5.93 9.04
C PRO A 36 -1.17 -5.14 8.04
N ILE A 37 -1.04 -3.82 8.25
CA ILE A 37 -0.40 -2.90 7.30
C ILE A 37 1.09 -3.17 7.13
N GLN A 38 1.83 -3.30 8.22
CA GLN A 38 3.29 -3.52 8.16
C GLN A 38 3.68 -4.75 7.33
N PRO A 39 3.13 -5.96 7.57
CA PRO A 39 3.43 -7.12 6.73
C PRO A 39 3.10 -6.92 5.25
N ILE A 40 2.02 -6.21 4.94
CA ILE A 40 1.64 -5.97 3.54
C ILE A 40 2.61 -4.97 2.89
N VAL A 41 2.96 -3.88 3.58
CA VAL A 41 3.95 -2.91 3.10
C VAL A 41 5.30 -3.59 2.87
N GLN A 42 5.74 -4.46 3.79
CA GLN A 42 6.97 -5.22 3.63
C GLN A 42 6.93 -6.13 2.40
N LYS A 43 5.81 -6.82 2.14
CA LYS A 43 5.64 -7.63 0.93
C LYS A 43 5.64 -6.77 -0.33
N LEU A 44 4.92 -5.66 -0.35
CA LEU A 44 4.91 -4.72 -1.47
C LEU A 44 6.32 -4.20 -1.76
N HIS A 45 7.09 -3.90 -0.72
CA HIS A 45 8.48 -3.47 -0.82
C HIS A 45 9.38 -4.59 -1.37
N HIS A 46 9.29 -5.79 -0.79
CA HIS A 46 10.03 -6.97 -1.22
C HIS A 46 9.79 -7.29 -2.71
N TYR A 47 8.55 -7.17 -3.18
CA TYR A 47 8.21 -7.39 -4.59
C TYR A 47 8.48 -6.17 -5.51
N GLY A 48 8.99 -5.05 -4.98
CA GLY A 48 9.33 -3.86 -5.74
C GLY A 48 8.14 -3.03 -6.22
N TYR A 49 6.96 -3.19 -5.61
CA TYR A 49 5.78 -2.37 -5.91
C TYR A 49 5.81 -1.01 -5.22
N VAL A 50 6.54 -0.90 -4.11
CA VAL A 50 6.75 0.35 -3.37
C VAL A 50 8.22 0.47 -2.96
N TYR A 51 8.64 1.69 -2.63
CA TYR A 51 9.89 1.98 -1.93
C TYR A 51 9.59 2.75 -0.64
N LEU A 52 10.47 2.60 0.34
CA LEU A 52 10.36 3.26 1.64
C LEU A 52 11.24 4.49 1.68
N VAL A 53 10.71 5.60 2.18
CA VAL A 53 11.45 6.84 2.39
C VAL A 53 11.47 7.15 3.88
N TYR A 54 12.66 7.09 4.47
CA TYR A 54 12.90 7.35 5.88
C TYR A 54 13.06 8.86 6.09
N TYR A 55 12.24 9.44 6.96
CA TYR A 55 12.30 10.86 7.29
C TYR A 55 12.09 11.04 8.79
N GLN A 56 13.15 11.46 9.50
CA GLN A 56 13.16 11.57 10.96
C GLN A 56 12.73 10.22 11.60
N THR A 57 11.61 10.22 12.34
CA THR A 57 11.03 9.04 12.99
C THR A 57 9.98 8.32 12.13
N ASP A 58 9.64 8.89 10.96
CA ASP A 58 8.60 8.38 10.08
C ASP A 58 9.16 7.58 8.90
N VAL A 59 8.39 6.58 8.49
CA VAL A 59 8.64 5.80 7.27
C VAL A 59 7.50 6.04 6.30
N TYR A 60 7.79 6.73 5.21
CA TYR A 60 6.84 6.99 4.12
C TYR A 60 6.86 5.88 3.09
N VAL A 61 5.68 5.52 2.60
CA VAL A 61 5.52 4.54 1.53
C VAL A 61 5.29 5.29 0.23
N SER A 62 6.06 4.98 -0.80
CA SER A 62 5.92 5.60 -2.13
C SER A 62 5.87 4.54 -3.22
N MET A 63 4.99 4.75 -4.20
CA MET A 63 4.68 3.75 -5.22
C MET A 63 5.71 3.78 -6.36
N THR A 64 6.12 2.60 -6.83
CA THR A 64 6.95 2.49 -8.04
C THR A 64 6.06 2.45 -9.30
N GLN A 65 6.65 2.59 -10.49
CA GLN A 65 5.93 2.32 -11.74
C GLN A 65 5.33 0.90 -11.78
N LYS A 66 6.03 -0.09 -11.20
CA LYS A 66 5.52 -1.48 -11.11
C LYS A 66 4.27 -1.55 -10.22
N GLY A 67 4.28 -0.86 -9.08
CA GLY A 67 3.10 -0.74 -8.20
C GLY A 67 1.92 -0.08 -8.90
N SER A 68 2.16 0.99 -9.65
CA SER A 68 1.12 1.67 -10.44
C SER A 68 0.50 0.75 -11.49
N LYS A 69 1.30 -0.06 -12.21
CA LYS A 69 0.80 -1.05 -13.16
C LYS A 69 -0.06 -2.12 -12.48
N LEU A 70 0.34 -2.60 -11.30
CA LEU A 70 -0.44 -3.56 -10.52
C LEU A 70 -1.80 -2.98 -10.12
N LEU A 71 -1.80 -1.75 -9.60
CA LEU A 71 -3.03 -1.05 -9.21
C LEU A 71 -3.98 -0.85 -10.41
N ASN A 72 -3.46 -0.37 -11.53
CA ASN A 72 -4.26 -0.18 -12.74
C ASN A 72 -4.85 -1.50 -13.26
N LYS A 73 -4.09 -2.60 -13.20
CA LYS A 73 -4.59 -3.93 -13.56
C LYS A 73 -5.73 -4.37 -12.63
N ALA A 74 -5.57 -4.13 -11.32
CA ALA A 74 -6.60 -4.46 -10.34
C ALA A 74 -7.88 -3.65 -10.59
N ILE A 75 -7.79 -2.33 -10.78
CA ILE A 75 -8.97 -1.47 -11.04
C ILE A 75 -9.73 -1.94 -12.29
N LYS A 76 -9.03 -2.26 -13.38
CA LYS A 76 -9.65 -2.78 -14.62
C LYS A 76 -10.34 -4.14 -14.47
N MET A 77 -10.09 -4.89 -13.41
CA MET A 77 -10.80 -6.15 -13.14
C MET A 77 -12.13 -5.92 -12.38
N TYR A 78 -12.33 -4.74 -11.79
CA TYR A 78 -13.51 -4.39 -10.99
C TYR A 78 -14.41 -3.32 -11.65
N VAL A 79 -14.00 -2.80 -12.82
CA VAL A 79 -14.78 -1.91 -13.71
C VAL A 79 -15.16 -2.71 -14.95
#